data_AF-A0A428DK76-F1
#
_entry.id   AF-A0A428DK76-F1
#
_cell.length_a   1.000
_cell.length_b   1.000
_cell.length_c   1.000
_cell.angle_alpha   90.00
_cell.angle_beta   90.00
_cell.angle_gamma   90.00
#
_symmetry.space_group_name_H-M   'P 1'
#
loop_
_entity.id
_entity.type
_entity.pdbx_description
1 polymer ?
#
loop_
_entity_poly.entity_id
_entity_poly.type
_entity_poly.pdbx_seq_one_letter_code
_entity_poly.pdbx_strand_id
1 'polypeptide(L)'
;MNSTAVIIGAMLISPLMTPIVGLGFGLAIFDTRLIKQSLEVLLTQVLVSLLVSTLYFWISPLSYASSELIARTSPTIWDDLIAIAGGIAGVIGSRKRVRKTNNTKS
;
A
#
# COMPACT_ATOMS: atom_id res chain seq x y z
N MET A 1 2.15 0.50 33.52
CA MET A 1 1.16 0.45 32.43
C MET A 1 1.82 1.10 31.23
N ASN A 2 2.31 0.37 30.21
CA ASN A 2 2.86 1.04 29.01
C ASN A 2 3.12 0.15 27.78
N SER A 3 2.42 -0.98 27.61
CA SER A 3 2.73 -1.91 26.51
C SER A 3 1.63 -2.03 25.47
N THR A 4 0.37 -1.64 25.75
CA THR A 4 -0.74 -1.84 24.80
C THR A 4 -0.54 -1.05 23.50
N ALA A 5 -0.13 0.22 23.58
CA ALA A 5 0.13 1.03 22.39
C ALA A 5 1.31 0.48 21.54
N VAL A 6 2.36 0.00 22.21
CA VAL A 6 3.54 -0.60 21.53
C VAL A 6 3.18 -1.95 20.89
N ILE A 7 2.37 -2.76 21.57
CA ILE A 7 1.90 -4.06 21.08
C ILE A 7 0.98 -3.87 19.86
N ILE A 8 0.04 -2.91 19.93
CA ILE A 8 -0.85 -2.57 18.79
C ILE A 8 -0.01 -2.04 17.61
N GLY A 9 0.96 -1.16 17.86
CA GLY A 9 1.86 -0.67 16.81
C GLY A 9 2.68 -1.78 16.15
N ALA A 10 3.25 -2.69 16.94
CA ALA A 10 4.02 -3.82 16.43
C ALA A 10 3.18 -4.81 15.62
N MET A 11 1.93 -5.07 16.04
CA MET A 11 0.98 -5.91 15.29
C MET A 11 0.57 -5.30 13.94
N LEU A 12 0.56 -3.96 13.82
CA LEU A 12 0.24 -3.28 12.56
C LEU A 12 1.45 -3.19 11.62
N ILE A 13 2.67 -3.09 12.16
CA ILE A 13 3.91 -2.98 11.36
C ILE A 13 4.43 -4.35 10.92
N SER A 14 4.28 -5.41 11.73
CA SER A 14 4.82 -6.75 11.40
C SER A 14 4.31 -7.36 10.08
N PRO A 15 3.03 -7.20 9.68
CA PRO A 15 2.55 -7.72 8.42
C PRO A 15 3.15 -6.99 7.21
N LEU A 16 3.54 -5.72 7.39
CA LEU A 16 4.12 -4.87 6.36
C LEU A 16 5.65 -5.03 6.25
N MET A 17 6.31 -5.48 7.32
CA MET A 17 7.76 -5.61 7.36
C MET A 17 8.27 -6.62 6.31
N THR A 18 7.58 -7.75 6.14
CA THR A 18 7.95 -8.80 5.18
C THR A 18 7.98 -8.31 3.73
N PRO A 19 6.92 -7.69 3.17
CA PRO A 19 6.96 -7.23 1.79
C PRO A 19 7.85 -5.99 1.59
N ILE A 20 8.02 -5.11 2.60
CA ILE A 20 8.95 -3.97 2.50
C ILE A 20 10.41 -4.45 2.39
N VAL A 21 10.82 -5.37 3.27
CA VAL A 21 12.17 -5.96 3.24
C VAL A 21 12.38 -6.76 1.96
N GLY A 22 11.38 -7.53 1.50
CA GLY A 22 11.43 -8.25 0.23
C GLY A 22 11.62 -7.34 -0.98
N LEU A 23 10.96 -6.17 -0.98
CA LEU A 23 11.10 -5.16 -2.03
C LEU A 23 12.49 -4.53 -2.00
N GLY A 24 13.00 -4.14 -0.82
CA GLY A 24 14.35 -3.59 -0.65
C GLY A 24 15.44 -4.59 -1.05
N PHE A 25 15.27 -5.86 -0.70
CA PHE A 25 16.17 -6.93 -1.11
C PHE A 25 16.13 -7.16 -2.61
N GLY A 26 14.94 -7.22 -3.22
CA GLY A 26 14.78 -7.35 -4.67
C GLY A 26 15.41 -6.19 -5.45
N LEU A 27 15.34 -4.96 -4.92
CA LEU A 27 16.05 -3.80 -5.47
C LEU A 27 17.57 -3.94 -5.37
N ALA A 28 18.09 -4.44 -4.24
CA ALA A 28 19.53 -4.63 -4.04
C ALA A 28 20.15 -5.63 -5.03
N ILE A 29 19.42 -6.70 -5.37
CA ILE A 29 19.87 -7.73 -6.34
C ILE A 29 19.37 -7.48 -7.78
N PHE A 30 18.69 -6.36 -8.04
CA PHE A 30 18.02 -6.05 -9.31
C PHE A 30 17.10 -7.17 -9.86
N ASP A 31 16.53 -7.99 -8.96
CA ASP A 31 15.60 -9.05 -9.34
C ASP A 31 14.20 -8.46 -9.53
N THR A 32 13.90 -8.14 -10.79
CA THR A 32 12.61 -7.59 -11.20
C THR A 32 11.41 -8.50 -10.90
N ARG A 33 11.61 -9.81 -10.75
CA ARG A 33 10.54 -10.75 -10.38
C ARG A 33 10.22 -10.60 -8.90
N LEU A 34 11.25 -10.55 -8.06
CA LEU A 34 11.08 -10.39 -6.61
C LEU A 34 10.50 -9.01 -6.26
N ILE A 35 11.00 -7.95 -6.91
CA ILE A 35 10.48 -6.57 -6.73
C ILE A 35 8.98 -6.53 -7.02
N LYS A 36 8.55 -7.12 -8.14
CA LYS A 36 7.13 -7.12 -8.52
C LYS A 36 6.27 -7.93 -7.57
N GLN A 37 6.73 -9.10 -7.18
CA GLN A 37 6.01 -9.96 -6.26
C GLN A 37 5.83 -9.27 -4.90
N SER A 38 6.88 -8.67 -4.36
CA SER A 38 6.80 -7.91 -3.10
C SER A 38 5.90 -6.68 -3.23
N LEU A 39 5.93 -5.97 -4.37
CA LEU A 39 5.07 -4.82 -4.64
C LEU A 39 3.58 -5.21 -4.76
N GLU A 40 3.28 -6.31 -5.45
CA GLU A 40 1.90 -6.84 -5.60
C GLU A 40 1.33 -7.26 -4.23
N VAL A 41 2.14 -7.89 -3.38
CA VAL A 41 1.75 -8.26 -2.01
C VAL A 41 1.51 -7.01 -1.15
N LEU A 42 2.39 -6.00 -1.23
CA LEU A 42 2.23 -4.72 -0.52
C LEU A 42 0.93 -4.02 -0.92
N LEU A 43 0.66 -3.90 -2.23
CA LEU A 43 -0.55 -3.28 -2.75
C LEU A 43 -1.81 -4.05 -2.31
N THR A 44 -1.77 -5.38 -2.37
CA THR A 44 -2.91 -6.22 -1.97
C THR A 44 -3.20 -6.05 -0.47
N GLN A 45 -2.17 -6.00 0.38
CA GLN A 45 -2.35 -5.73 1.81
C GLN A 45 -2.98 -4.37 2.08
N VAL A 46 -2.49 -3.32 1.42
CA VAL A 46 -3.05 -1.96 1.58
C VAL A 46 -4.51 -1.92 1.12
N LEU A 47 -4.82 -2.48 -0.05
CA LEU A 47 -6.19 -2.53 -0.57
C LEU A 47 -7.14 -3.31 0.34
N VAL A 48 -6.72 -4.48 0.83
CA VAL A 48 -7.53 -5.29 1.74
C VAL A 48 -7.75 -4.55 3.07
N SER A 49 -6.71 -3.96 3.65
CA SER A 49 -6.83 -3.16 4.88
C SER A 49 -7.78 -1.99 4.70
N LEU A 50 -7.66 -1.26 3.59
CA LEU A 50 -8.53 -0.14 3.27
C LEU A 50 -9.98 -0.59 3.08
N LEU A 51 -10.21 -1.64 2.28
CA LEU A 51 -11.55 -2.22 2.07
C LEU A 51 -12.19 -2.68 3.38
N VAL A 52 -11.45 -3.39 4.22
CA VAL A 52 -11.95 -3.87 5.52
C VAL A 52 -12.28 -2.69 6.44
N SER A 53 -11.42 -1.66 6.47
CA SER A 53 -11.67 -0.45 7.27
C SER A 53 -12.91 0.31 6.78
N THR A 54 -13.05 0.51 5.46
CA THR A 54 -14.22 1.15 4.85
C THR A 54 -15.49 0.34 5.10
N LEU A 55 -15.44 -0.99 4.94
CA LEU A 55 -16.58 -1.87 5.19
C LEU A 55 -16.96 -1.88 6.67
N TYR A 56 -15.97 -1.88 7.57
CA TYR A 56 -16.18 -1.74 9.01
C TYR A 56 -16.86 -0.42 9.37
N PHE A 57 -16.40 0.70 8.79
CA PHE A 57 -17.02 2.02 8.97
C PHE A 57 -18.42 2.12 8.37
N TRP A 58 -18.68 1.38 7.29
CA TRP A 58 -19.99 1.34 6.65
C TRP A 58 -21.01 0.53 7.44
N ILE A 59 -20.57 -0.58 8.05
CA ILE A 59 -21.41 -1.45 8.89
C ILE A 59 -21.58 -0.88 10.30
N SER A 60 -20.58 -0.17 10.83
CA SER A 60 -20.62 0.44 12.16
C SER A 60 -21.08 1.90 12.05
N PRO A 61 -22.36 2.23 12.36
CA PRO A 61 -22.82 3.60 12.32
C PRO A 61 -22.23 4.31 13.54
N LEU A 62 -21.02 4.86 13.40
CA LEU A 62 -20.47 5.82 14.35
C LEU A 62 -21.27 7.12 14.22
N SER A 63 -22.45 7.13 14.87
CA SER A 63 -23.45 8.19 14.92
C SER A 63 -22.98 9.49 15.59
N TYR A 64 -21.68 9.69 15.79
CA TYR A 64 -21.11 10.93 16.31
C TYR A 64 -19.85 11.28 15.51
N ALA A 65 -20.06 11.84 14.32
CA ALA A 65 -19.04 12.63 13.64
C ALA A 65 -18.75 13.88 14.47
N SER A 66 -17.87 13.74 15.46
CA SER A 66 -17.35 14.89 16.19
C SER A 66 -16.52 15.72 15.20
N SER A 67 -16.76 17.03 15.18
CA SER A 67 -16.26 18.05 14.24
C SER A 67 -14.75 18.11 14.04
N GLU A 68 -13.95 17.39 14.86
CA GLU A 68 -12.50 17.24 14.71
C GLU A 68 -12.08 16.24 13.63
N LEU A 69 -12.92 15.23 13.31
CA LEU A 69 -12.62 14.26 12.25
C LEU A 69 -12.76 14.93 10.86
N ILE A 70 -13.79 15.76 10.66
CA ILE A 70 -14.10 16.46 9.40
C ILE A 70 -12.96 17.42 9.01
N ALA A 71 -12.31 18.07 9.98
CA ALA A 71 -11.18 18.96 9.73
C ALA A 71 -9.90 18.22 9.27
N ARG A 72 -9.79 16.91 9.55
CA ARG A 72 -8.71 16.01 9.08
C ARG A 72 -9.14 15.16 7.87
N THR A 73 -10.44 15.18 7.52
CA THR A 73 -11.01 14.56 6.30
C THR A 73 -11.15 15.56 5.15
N SER A 74 -10.30 16.59 5.13
CA SER A 74 -10.02 17.38 3.93
C SER A 74 -8.73 16.92 3.21
N PRO A 75 -8.42 15.61 3.00
CA PRO A 75 -7.63 15.29 1.83
C PRO A 75 -8.53 15.71 0.67
N THR A 76 -8.07 16.65 -0.14
CA THR A 76 -8.87 17.13 -1.25
C THR A 76 -9.11 15.94 -2.18
N ILE A 77 -10.30 15.78 -2.80
CA ILE A 77 -10.57 14.72 -3.81
C ILE A 77 -9.42 14.58 -4.83
N TRP A 78 -8.71 15.69 -5.08
CA TRP A 78 -7.52 15.76 -5.90
C TRP A 78 -6.35 14.90 -5.41
N ASP A 79 -6.08 14.79 -4.11
CA ASP A 79 -4.95 13.98 -3.59
C ASP A 79 -5.19 12.49 -3.80
N ASP A 80 -6.40 12.01 -3.53
CA ASP A 80 -6.77 10.61 -3.80
C ASP A 80 -6.77 10.32 -5.31
N LEU A 81 -7.24 11.26 -6.13
CA LEU A 81 -7.18 11.15 -7.60
C LEU A 81 -5.73 11.08 -8.09
N ILE A 82 -4.83 11.90 -7.53
CA ILE A 82 -3.40 11.91 -7.85
C ILE A 82 -2.74 10.60 -7.40
N ALA A 83 -3.09 10.07 -6.23
CA ALA A 83 -2.59 8.80 -5.74
C ALA A 83 -3.01 7.63 -6.66
N ILE A 84 -4.28 7.61 -7.09
CA ILE A 84 -4.80 6.60 -8.02
C ILE A 84 -4.14 6.74 -9.40
N ALA A 85 -4.04 7.95 -9.94
CA ALA A 85 -3.39 8.22 -11.23
C ALA A 85 -1.90 7.84 -11.19
N GLY A 86 -1.20 8.18 -10.11
CA GLY A 86 0.18 7.79 -9.84
C GLY A 86 0.34 6.28 -9.76
N GLY A 87 -0.61 5.58 -9.12
CA GLY A 87 -0.68 4.12 -9.09
C GLY A 87 -0.82 3.50 -10.48
N ILE A 88 -1.77 3.98 -11.29
CA ILE A 88 -1.99 3.50 -12.67
C ILE A 88 -0.78 3.78 -13.55
N ALA A 89 -0.22 4.99 -13.49
CA ALA A 89 1.01 5.36 -14.20
C ALA A 89 2.20 4.49 -13.78
N GLY A 90 2.32 4.17 -12.49
CA GLY A 90 3.34 3.28 -11.95
C GLY A 90 3.24 1.85 -12.50
N VAL A 91 2.02 1.30 -12.60
CA VAL A 91 1.77 -0.03 -13.16
C VAL A 91 2.09 -0.06 -14.66
N ILE A 92 1.66 0.96 -15.42
CA ILE A 92 1.92 1.06 -16.86
C ILE A 92 3.43 1.25 -17.12
N GLY A 93 4.10 2.08 -16.33
CA GLY A 93 5.55 2.28 -16.40
C GLY A 93 6.34 1.00 -16.09
N SER A 94 5.88 0.22 -15.11
CA SER A 94 6.47 -1.06 -14.72
C SER A 94 6.33 -2.13 -15.82
N ARG A 95 5.26 -2.08 -16.64
CA ARG A 95 5.07 -2.98 -17.79
C ARG A 95 6.05 -2.69 -18.93
N LYS A 96 6.45 -1.43 -19.17
CA LYS A 96 7.40 -1.09 -20.25
C LYS A 96 8.82 -1.63 -20.03
N ARG A 97 9.26 -1.81 -18.78
CA ARG A 97 10.60 -2.36 -18.50
C ARG A 97 10.71 -3.87 -18.79
N VAL A 98 9.61 -4.62 -18.73
CA VAL A 98 9.61 -6.08 -18.97
C VAL A 98 9.96 -6.42 -20.43
N ARG A 99 9.64 -5.53 -21.37
CA ARG A 99 9.83 -5.82 -22.80
C ARG A 99 11.26 -5.57 -23.30
N LYS A 100 12.18 -5.00 -22.49
CA LYS A 100 13.56 -4.76 -22.93
C LYS A 100 14.56 -5.89 -22.60
N THR A 101 14.18 -6.94 -21.88
CA THR A 101 15.12 -8.03 -21.51
C THR A 101 15.03 -9.26 -22.41
N ASN A 102 14.07 -9.35 -23.35
CA ASN A 102 13.85 -10.54 -24.16
C ASN A 102 14.52 -10.54 -25.56
N ASN A 103 15.50 -9.67 -25.83
CA ASN A 103 16.07 -9.53 -27.18
C ASN A 103 17.60 -9.57 -27.29
N THR A 104 18.31 -10.15 -26.32
CA THR A 104 19.78 -10.32 -26.39
C THR A 104 20.28 -11.76 -26.20
N LYS A 105 19.39 -12.75 -26.38
CA LYS A 105 19.80 -14.16 -26.48
C LYS A 105 19.16 -14.80 -27.70
N SER A 106 19.70 -14.49 -28.87
CA SER A 106 19.67 -15.36 -30.05
C SER A 106 21.08 -15.46 -30.61
#